data_AF-A0A9D0CYZ7-F1
#
_entry.id   AF-A0A9D0CYZ7-F1
#
_cell.length_a   1.000
_cell.length_b   1.000
_cell.length_c   1.000
_cell.angle_alpha   90.00
_cell.angle_beta   90.00
_cell.angle_gamma   90.00
#
_symmetry.space_group_name_H-M   'P 1'
#
loop_
_entity.id
_entity.type
_entity.pdbx_description
1 polymer ?
#
loop_
_entity_poly.entity_id
_entity_poly.type
_entity_poly.pdbx_seq_one_letter_code
_entity_poly.pdbx_strand_id
1 'polypeptide(L)'
;MIVSKAFILFHLNLAYSSLESEQHGEVIEKCYWPMLRLCETAGIKLGIEVTGWTLERINQLCPDWVARLRRYVEAGSVEVVGSGYSQMIGPLVPYQVNVWNQRLGLECYQRILGGRPRLVMFNEMAYASGMVDLYRAAGYEGVVMDRDNICLALGQSGHDDAMPTFAAGVGGASLPVLWTDSIFFQKMQRYAHGDIGLSDYLGYFSRRAAATSKPLALYCNDAEVFDYRPGRFREESPINGAGEWDRIASLCQVLADEHGTRWSTPSQALAAWVTDGGGEVAVLTSAVQPVPVKKQAKYNVSRWAVSGRDDLWLNTFCQRIYRQLVSSNQQNDPAYWQRLCALWASDFRTHLTAARWEEARNAVLAMAAELALPGGYEAVESAEPPARCGESFPGFDVRVDQEGIFLTVETADMRLVLNQRRGLAIDSLAFKSHQFSPLIGTLHQGYFDSIELGADYYTGGVVVELIKEHHRVTDLERVVPIFFLRQGALVIRSVLETSHGRIVKEIVVPAEGEHLTIDTRLPQWSRPCGSVRLGTLTFLPDGFSDERLKMATKNGGERAEVFELREPVNHLQPASTLVS
;
A
#
# COMPACT_ATOMS: atom_id res chain seq x y z
N MET A 1 -13.58 -9.83 40.90
CA MET A 1 -12.60 -9.26 39.95
C MET A 1 -12.59 -10.12 38.70
N ILE A 2 -12.76 -9.51 37.53
CA ILE A 2 -12.62 -10.19 36.24
C ILE A 2 -11.13 -10.27 35.93
N VAL A 3 -10.55 -11.47 35.99
CA VAL A 3 -9.14 -11.69 35.63
C VAL A 3 -9.03 -11.55 34.12
N SER A 4 -8.40 -10.47 33.65
CA SER A 4 -8.21 -10.20 32.23
C SER A 4 -6.83 -10.66 31.77
N LYS A 5 -6.74 -11.23 30.57
CA LYS A 5 -5.44 -11.46 29.90
C LYS A 5 -5.10 -10.22 29.07
N ALA A 6 -3.85 -9.81 29.07
CA ALA A 6 -3.39 -8.68 28.28
C ALA A 6 -2.04 -8.95 27.62
N PHE A 7 -1.76 -8.25 26.54
CA PHE A 7 -0.45 -8.19 25.92
C PHE A 7 -0.13 -6.77 25.46
N ILE A 8 1.17 -6.50 25.33
CA ILE A 8 1.74 -5.25 24.84
C ILE A 8 2.75 -5.64 23.77
N LEU A 9 2.64 -5.01 22.59
CA LEU A 9 3.54 -5.17 21.47
C LEU A 9 4.07 -3.81 21.06
N PHE A 10 5.39 -3.62 21.08
CA PHE A 10 6.02 -2.41 20.58
C PHE A 10 6.59 -2.65 19.19
N HIS A 11 6.40 -1.69 18.29
CA HIS A 11 7.03 -1.64 16.98
C HIS A 11 8.28 -0.78 17.06
N LEU A 12 9.41 -1.29 16.55
CA LEU A 12 10.68 -0.58 16.51
C LEU A 12 11.06 -0.28 15.06
N ASN A 13 11.20 1.00 14.75
CA ASN A 13 11.55 1.48 13.42
C ASN A 13 12.54 2.64 13.48
N LEU A 14 13.83 2.32 13.45
CA LEU A 14 14.88 3.33 13.25
C LEU A 14 14.84 3.94 11.84
N ALA A 15 14.20 3.31 10.85
CA ALA A 15 14.09 3.89 9.50
C ALA A 15 13.02 4.99 9.41
N TYR A 16 12.30 5.25 10.51
CA TYR A 16 11.16 6.17 10.58
C TYR A 16 11.44 7.49 9.88
N SER A 17 10.53 7.95 9.02
CA SER A 17 10.86 8.97 8.00
C SER A 17 11.34 10.33 8.55
N SER A 18 10.96 10.68 9.78
CA SER A 18 11.38 11.93 10.44
C SER A 18 12.59 11.77 11.35
N LEU A 19 13.14 10.55 11.50
CA LEU A 19 14.39 10.32 12.22
C LEU A 19 15.57 10.46 11.26
N GLU A 20 16.55 11.25 11.68
CA GLU A 20 17.87 11.29 11.04
C GLU A 20 18.80 10.23 11.61
N SER A 21 19.79 9.81 10.83
CA SER A 21 20.67 8.69 11.17
C SER A 21 21.49 8.92 12.44
N GLU A 22 21.76 10.18 12.77
CA GLU A 22 22.45 10.64 13.97
C GLU A 22 21.61 10.47 15.24
N GLN A 23 20.28 10.48 15.11
CA GLN A 23 19.35 10.36 16.23
C GLN A 23 19.12 8.92 16.66
N HIS A 24 19.53 7.92 15.86
CA HIS A 24 19.31 6.51 16.15
C HIS A 24 19.86 6.09 17.52
N GLY A 25 21.05 6.58 17.92
CA GLY A 25 21.63 6.28 19.23
C GLY A 25 20.80 6.84 20.39
N GLU A 26 20.28 8.06 20.23
CA GLU A 26 19.40 8.69 21.22
C GLU A 26 18.07 7.94 21.36
N VAL A 27 17.49 7.47 20.25
CA VAL A 27 16.25 6.68 20.26
C VAL A 27 16.46 5.34 20.98
N ILE A 28 17.58 4.66 20.73
CA ILE A 28 17.92 3.43 21.47
C ILE A 28 17.98 3.69 22.98
N GLU A 29 18.61 4.79 23.38
CA GLU A 29 18.77 5.15 24.79
C GLU A 29 17.44 5.56 25.46
N LYS A 30 16.67 6.43 24.81
CA LYS A 30 15.46 7.02 25.39
C LYS A 30 14.20 6.18 25.21
N CYS A 31 14.15 5.32 24.19
CA CYS A 31 12.96 4.52 23.89
C CYS A 31 13.20 3.04 24.16
N TYR A 32 14.23 2.45 23.57
CA TYR A 32 14.35 0.99 23.53
C TYR A 32 14.90 0.38 24.82
N TRP A 33 15.84 1.05 25.50
CA TRP A 33 16.32 0.60 26.81
C TRP A 33 15.22 0.65 27.89
N PRO A 34 14.49 1.77 28.09
CA PRO A 34 13.36 1.82 29.02
C PRO A 34 12.27 0.80 28.71
N MET A 35 11.93 0.61 27.43
CA MET A 35 10.97 -0.41 27.00
C MET A 35 11.37 -1.81 27.48
N LEU A 36 12.62 -2.23 27.26
CA LEU A 36 13.10 -3.52 27.73
C LEU A 36 13.06 -3.65 29.27
N ARG A 37 13.29 -2.55 29.99
CA ARG A 37 13.23 -2.54 31.46
C ARG A 37 11.84 -2.78 32.01
N LEU A 38 10.76 -2.62 31.23
CA LEU A 38 9.39 -2.94 31.68
C LEU A 38 9.24 -4.39 32.16
N CYS A 39 10.03 -5.33 31.60
CA CYS A 39 10.07 -6.71 32.10
C CYS A 39 10.50 -6.80 33.57
N GLU A 40 11.46 -5.96 33.97
CA GLU A 40 12.04 -5.92 35.32
C GLU A 40 11.21 -5.03 36.24
N THR A 41 10.83 -3.83 35.77
CA THR A 41 10.17 -2.82 36.60
C THR A 41 8.69 -3.12 36.82
N ALA A 42 7.98 -3.64 35.81
CA ALA A 42 6.55 -3.91 35.89
C ALA A 42 6.19 -5.40 35.85
N GLY A 43 7.17 -6.30 35.72
CA GLY A 43 6.95 -7.75 35.69
C GLY A 43 6.12 -8.22 34.48
N ILE A 44 6.05 -7.42 33.41
CA ILE A 44 5.25 -7.74 32.24
C ILE A 44 6.01 -8.62 31.24
N LYS A 45 5.26 -9.29 30.38
CA LYS A 45 5.80 -9.90 29.17
C LYS A 45 5.63 -8.94 27.99
N LEU A 46 6.64 -8.84 27.14
CA LEU A 46 6.67 -7.90 26.01
C LEU A 46 6.66 -8.63 24.67
N GLY A 47 5.91 -8.09 23.72
CA GLY A 47 6.14 -8.31 22.30
C GLY A 47 7.00 -7.18 21.72
N ILE A 48 7.93 -7.52 20.84
CA ILE A 48 8.72 -6.56 20.07
C ILE A 48 8.65 -6.94 18.60
N GLU A 49 8.02 -6.12 17.79
CA GLU A 49 8.14 -6.18 16.34
C GLU A 49 9.31 -5.29 15.91
N VAL A 50 10.18 -5.81 15.05
CA VAL A 50 11.35 -5.08 14.56
C VAL A 50 11.78 -5.61 13.20
N THR A 51 12.09 -4.73 12.25
CA THR A 51 12.62 -5.15 10.94
C THR A 51 14.05 -5.69 11.03
N GLY A 52 14.46 -6.51 10.07
CA GLY A 52 15.85 -6.97 9.96
C GLY A 52 16.85 -5.81 9.86
N TRP A 53 16.51 -4.75 9.11
CA TRP A 53 17.33 -3.55 8.95
C TRP A 53 17.47 -2.78 10.27
N THR A 54 16.36 -2.56 10.99
CA THR A 54 16.39 -1.88 12.29
C THR A 54 17.20 -2.69 13.30
N LEU A 55 17.03 -4.02 13.32
CA LEU A 55 17.79 -4.89 14.21
C LEU A 55 19.29 -4.88 13.91
N GLU A 56 19.69 -4.90 12.63
CA GLU A 56 21.09 -4.72 12.23
C GLU A 56 21.64 -3.38 12.70
N ARG A 57 20.86 -2.31 12.52
CA ARG A 57 21.27 -0.96 12.91
C ARG A 57 21.45 -0.85 14.43
N ILE A 58 20.55 -1.43 15.23
CA ILE A 58 20.71 -1.49 16.68
C ILE A 58 21.94 -2.31 17.05
N ASN A 59 22.17 -3.47 16.41
CA ASN A 59 23.34 -4.30 16.69
C ASN A 59 24.67 -3.58 16.38
N GLN A 60 24.69 -2.71 15.36
CA GLN A 60 25.85 -1.89 15.02
C GLN A 60 26.10 -0.78 16.05
N LEU A 61 25.04 -0.12 16.53
CA LEU A 61 25.15 1.04 17.41
C LEU A 61 25.22 0.68 18.91
N CYS A 62 24.52 -0.37 19.31
CA CYS A 62 24.36 -0.78 20.71
C CYS A 62 24.23 -2.32 20.82
N PRO A 63 25.32 -3.08 20.61
CA PRO A 63 25.30 -4.54 20.69
C PRO A 63 24.87 -5.06 22.07
N ASP A 64 25.08 -4.30 23.14
CA ASP A 64 24.63 -4.65 24.50
C ASP A 64 23.11 -4.71 24.62
N TRP A 65 22.39 -3.85 23.90
CA TRP A 65 20.93 -3.89 23.85
C TRP A 65 20.45 -5.20 23.21
N VAL A 66 21.10 -5.63 22.11
CA VAL A 66 20.79 -6.89 21.43
C VAL A 66 21.12 -8.09 22.33
N ALA A 67 22.26 -8.06 23.02
CA ALA A 67 22.62 -9.10 23.99
C ALA A 67 21.58 -9.20 25.13
N ARG A 68 21.05 -8.07 25.60
CA ARG A 68 19.97 -8.05 26.59
C ARG A 68 18.67 -8.62 26.03
N LEU A 69 18.28 -8.20 24.83
CA LEU A 69 17.09 -8.72 24.14
C LEU A 69 17.15 -10.25 24.03
N ARG A 70 18.27 -10.81 23.58
CA ARG A 70 18.46 -12.26 23.48
C ARG A 70 18.21 -12.98 24.79
N ARG A 71 18.76 -12.48 25.90
CA ARG A 71 18.55 -13.08 27.24
C ARG A 71 17.07 -13.06 27.64
N TYR A 72 16.34 -11.99 27.33
CA TYR A 72 14.91 -11.93 27.64
C TYR A 72 14.05 -12.81 26.74
N VAL A 73 14.47 -12.99 25.49
CA VAL A 73 13.85 -13.97 24.57
C VAL A 73 14.06 -15.39 25.08
N GLU A 74 15.30 -15.74 25.46
CA GLU A 74 15.64 -17.05 26.03
C GLU A 74 14.89 -17.31 27.36
N ALA A 75 14.70 -16.27 28.18
CA ALA A 75 13.92 -16.35 29.42
C ALA A 75 12.40 -16.38 29.21
N GLY A 76 11.90 -16.10 27.99
CA GLY A 76 10.47 -16.04 27.68
C GLY A 76 9.73 -14.80 28.21
N SER A 77 10.47 -13.77 28.64
CA SER A 77 9.92 -12.48 29.06
C SER A 77 9.64 -11.55 27.87
N VAL A 78 10.38 -11.73 26.77
CA VAL A 78 10.18 -11.01 25.51
C VAL A 78 9.94 -12.00 24.38
N GLU A 79 9.05 -11.68 23.46
CA GLU A 79 8.86 -12.39 22.20
C GLU A 79 9.08 -11.43 21.03
N VAL A 80 9.92 -11.83 20.08
CA VAL A 80 10.12 -11.08 18.84
C VAL A 80 9.07 -11.48 17.80
N VAL A 81 8.41 -10.49 17.22
CA VAL A 81 7.47 -10.60 16.11
C VAL A 81 8.17 -10.14 14.83
N GLY A 82 7.99 -10.89 13.74
CA GLY A 82 8.63 -10.62 12.45
C GLY A 82 7.97 -9.48 11.68
N SER A 83 8.77 -8.88 10.79
CA SER A 83 8.39 -7.80 9.87
C SER A 83 8.79 -8.10 8.41
N GLY A 84 9.94 -8.77 8.27
CA GLY A 84 10.74 -8.80 7.04
C GLY A 84 12.07 -8.07 7.27
N TYR A 85 12.91 -7.98 6.23
CA TYR A 85 14.17 -7.25 6.29
C TYR A 85 13.95 -5.74 6.36
N SER A 86 13.08 -5.19 5.50
CA SER A 86 12.65 -3.80 5.53
C SER A 86 11.14 -3.70 5.73
N GLN A 87 10.69 -2.57 6.26
CA GLN A 87 9.27 -2.25 6.41
C GLN A 87 8.67 -1.88 5.06
N MET A 88 8.21 -2.86 4.30
CA MET A 88 7.57 -2.65 2.99
C MET A 88 6.05 -2.82 3.09
N ILE A 89 5.30 -2.04 2.31
CA ILE A 89 3.85 -2.23 2.15
C ILE A 89 3.61 -3.41 1.21
N GLY A 90 3.59 -4.62 1.77
CA GLY A 90 3.51 -5.86 1.00
C GLY A 90 2.50 -5.85 -0.16
N PRO A 91 1.26 -5.37 0.04
CA PRO A 91 0.25 -5.30 -1.01
C PRO A 91 0.61 -4.45 -2.24
N LEU A 92 1.53 -3.49 -2.12
CA LEU A 92 1.98 -2.61 -3.21
C LEU A 92 3.24 -3.13 -3.93
N VAL A 93 3.79 -4.25 -3.48
CA VAL A 93 5.12 -4.73 -3.86
C VAL A 93 5.00 -6.04 -4.64
N PRO A 94 5.83 -6.31 -5.67
CA PRO A 94 5.80 -7.59 -6.37
C PRO A 94 6.05 -8.79 -5.44
N TYR A 95 5.33 -9.88 -5.69
CA TYR A 95 5.41 -11.12 -4.89
C TYR A 95 6.83 -11.58 -4.58
N GLN A 96 7.70 -11.64 -5.58
CA GLN A 96 9.08 -12.09 -5.39
C GLN A 96 9.90 -11.16 -4.48
N VAL A 97 9.66 -9.84 -4.52
CA VAL A 97 10.30 -8.89 -3.60
C VAL A 97 9.82 -9.14 -2.17
N ASN A 98 8.53 -9.42 -1.97
CA ASN A 98 8.00 -9.80 -0.66
C ASN A 98 8.61 -11.11 -0.14
N VAL A 99 8.78 -12.12 -1.00
CA VAL A 99 9.45 -13.39 -0.64
C VAL A 99 10.88 -13.13 -0.18
N TRP A 100 11.64 -12.33 -0.92
CA TRP A 100 13.01 -11.96 -0.55
C TRP A 100 13.04 -11.16 0.75
N ASN A 101 12.11 -10.22 0.95
CA ASN A 101 12.05 -9.44 2.18
C ASN A 101 11.86 -10.33 3.42
N GLN A 102 10.95 -11.31 3.34
CA GLN A 102 10.75 -12.24 4.45
C GLN A 102 11.95 -13.17 4.65
N ARG A 103 12.52 -13.71 3.56
CA ARG A 103 13.70 -14.57 3.63
C ARG A 103 14.89 -13.86 4.31
N LEU A 104 15.23 -12.66 3.83
CA LEU A 104 16.32 -11.85 4.37
C LEU A 104 16.07 -11.46 5.83
N GLY A 105 14.82 -11.16 6.19
CA GLY A 105 14.43 -10.88 7.57
C GLY A 105 14.66 -12.10 8.48
N LEU A 106 14.17 -13.28 8.08
CA LEU A 106 14.34 -14.54 8.82
C LEU A 106 15.81 -14.94 8.96
N GLU A 107 16.62 -14.74 7.94
CA GLU A 107 18.08 -14.94 7.99
C GLU A 107 18.74 -13.94 8.96
N CYS A 108 18.29 -12.68 8.96
CA CYS A 108 18.77 -11.66 9.89
C CYS A 108 18.45 -12.00 11.36
N TYR A 109 17.20 -12.37 11.68
CA TYR A 109 16.83 -12.78 13.03
C TYR A 109 17.63 -14.01 13.50
N GLN A 110 17.77 -15.03 12.63
CA GLN A 110 18.54 -16.22 12.96
C GLN A 110 20.00 -15.88 13.28
N ARG A 111 20.62 -15.00 12.49
CA ARG A 111 22.01 -14.59 12.68
C ARG A 111 22.21 -13.75 13.94
N ILE A 112 21.35 -12.77 14.19
CA ILE A 112 21.53 -11.80 15.29
C ILE A 112 21.00 -12.34 16.61
N LEU A 113 19.81 -12.96 16.61
CA LEU A 113 19.11 -13.42 17.82
C LEU A 113 19.28 -14.91 18.08
N GLY A 114 19.71 -15.70 17.10
CA GLY A 114 19.84 -17.16 17.22
C GLY A 114 18.53 -17.93 17.02
N GLY A 115 17.44 -17.25 16.65
CA GLY A 115 16.14 -17.87 16.40
C GLY A 115 15.30 -17.07 15.41
N ARG A 116 14.21 -17.67 14.95
CA ARG A 116 13.25 -17.04 14.02
C ARG A 116 11.94 -16.71 14.74
N PRO A 117 11.33 -15.55 14.45
CA PRO A 117 10.02 -15.19 15.01
C PRO A 117 8.93 -16.15 14.52
N ARG A 118 7.99 -16.49 15.41
CA ARG A 118 6.85 -17.37 15.12
C ARG A 118 5.67 -16.60 14.51
N LEU A 119 5.49 -15.35 14.92
CA LEU A 119 4.47 -14.46 14.41
C LEU A 119 5.07 -13.40 13.48
N VAL A 120 4.25 -12.85 12.60
CA VAL A 120 4.60 -11.71 11.74
C VAL A 120 3.51 -10.64 11.81
N MET A 121 3.90 -9.38 11.79
CA MET A 121 2.95 -8.26 11.71
C MET A 121 2.86 -7.76 10.28
N PHE A 122 1.66 -7.43 9.83
CA PHE A 122 1.50 -6.71 8.58
C PHE A 122 2.09 -5.30 8.75
N ASN A 123 3.06 -4.93 7.90
CA ASN A 123 3.65 -3.60 7.93
C ASN A 123 2.58 -2.53 7.70
N GLU A 124 2.55 -1.51 8.56
CA GLU A 124 1.51 -0.46 8.59
C GLU A 124 0.07 -1.02 8.71
N MET A 125 -0.05 -2.27 9.16
CA MET A 125 -1.26 -3.08 9.12
C MET A 125 -1.91 -3.10 7.72
N ALA A 126 -1.14 -3.02 6.64
CA ALA A 126 -1.64 -3.09 5.27
C ALA A 126 -1.90 -4.55 4.88
N TYR A 127 -3.14 -5.00 5.03
CA TYR A 127 -3.55 -6.39 4.83
C TYR A 127 -3.99 -6.66 3.39
N ALA A 128 -3.56 -7.79 2.84
CA ALA A 128 -4.17 -8.38 1.65
C ALA A 128 -4.17 -9.91 1.79
N SER A 129 -5.18 -10.59 1.24
CA SER A 129 -5.32 -12.05 1.39
C SER A 129 -4.16 -12.81 0.76
N GLY A 130 -3.59 -12.33 -0.35
CA GLY A 130 -2.45 -12.97 -1.00
C GLY A 130 -1.18 -13.00 -0.14
N MET A 131 -1.06 -12.12 0.86
CA MET A 131 0.06 -12.09 1.79
C MET A 131 -0.02 -13.21 2.84
N VAL A 132 -1.21 -13.73 3.15
CA VAL A 132 -1.39 -14.83 4.11
C VAL A 132 -0.68 -16.10 3.62
N ASP A 133 -0.84 -16.44 2.34
CA ASP A 133 -0.15 -17.58 1.73
C ASP A 133 1.38 -17.41 1.79
N LEU A 134 1.86 -16.19 1.51
CA LEU A 134 3.27 -15.86 1.56
C LEU A 134 3.84 -16.03 2.97
N TYR A 135 3.17 -15.50 3.99
CA TYR A 135 3.62 -15.64 5.38
C TYR A 135 3.57 -17.10 5.84
N ARG A 136 2.54 -17.86 5.43
CA ARG A 136 2.48 -19.30 5.73
C ARG A 136 3.64 -20.04 5.10
N ALA A 137 3.96 -19.75 3.83
CA ALA A 137 5.09 -20.35 3.12
C ALA A 137 6.46 -19.98 3.72
N ALA A 138 6.58 -18.78 4.30
CA ALA A 138 7.78 -18.36 5.02
C ALA A 138 7.98 -19.08 6.37
N GLY A 139 6.97 -19.81 6.85
CA GLY A 139 7.03 -20.61 8.07
C GLY A 139 6.44 -19.94 9.31
N TYR A 140 5.73 -18.82 9.15
CA TYR A 140 5.02 -18.19 10.27
C TYR A 140 3.83 -19.05 10.75
N GLU A 141 3.56 -18.97 12.04
CA GLU A 141 2.49 -19.71 12.73
C GLU A 141 1.24 -18.86 12.94
N GLY A 142 1.36 -17.53 12.82
CA GLY A 142 0.24 -16.60 12.94
C GLY A 142 0.62 -15.18 12.52
N VAL A 143 -0.39 -14.35 12.35
CA VAL A 143 -0.23 -12.94 11.94
C VAL A 143 -0.77 -12.00 13.01
N VAL A 144 -0.24 -10.78 13.06
CA VAL A 144 -0.75 -9.68 13.89
C VAL A 144 -1.39 -8.64 12.99
N MET A 145 -2.63 -8.24 13.30
CA MET A 145 -3.41 -7.31 12.48
C MET A 145 -4.33 -6.44 13.35
N ASP A 146 -4.59 -5.21 12.90
CA ASP A 146 -5.54 -4.30 13.53
C ASP A 146 -6.99 -4.72 13.27
N ARG A 147 -7.79 -4.80 14.35
CA ARG A 147 -9.18 -5.24 14.24
C ARG A 147 -10.10 -4.18 13.66
N ASP A 148 -9.87 -2.91 13.99
CA ASP A 148 -10.86 -1.86 13.79
C ASP A 148 -11.10 -1.61 12.29
N ASN A 149 -10.04 -1.71 11.47
CA ASN A 149 -10.14 -1.59 10.02
C ASN A 149 -10.70 -2.83 9.34
N ILE A 150 -10.42 -4.02 9.87
CA ILE A 150 -11.05 -5.24 9.37
C ILE A 150 -12.56 -5.23 9.67
N CYS A 151 -13.00 -4.74 10.83
CA CYS A 151 -14.43 -4.56 11.10
C CYS A 151 -15.10 -3.72 10.01
N LEU A 152 -14.47 -2.60 9.60
CA LEU A 152 -14.98 -1.77 8.51
C LEU A 152 -15.04 -2.54 7.18
N ALA A 153 -13.99 -3.30 6.84
CA ALA A 153 -13.93 -4.10 5.62
C ALA A 153 -15.01 -5.18 5.58
N LEU A 154 -15.37 -5.73 6.75
CA LEU A 154 -16.41 -6.75 6.93
C LEU A 154 -17.82 -6.16 7.12
N GLY A 155 -17.98 -4.84 7.08
CA GLY A 155 -19.27 -4.18 7.33
C GLY A 155 -19.78 -4.37 8.76
N GLN A 156 -18.90 -4.70 9.70
CA GLN A 156 -19.22 -4.92 11.10
C GLN A 156 -19.07 -3.62 11.89
N SER A 157 -20.03 -3.33 12.78
CA SER A 157 -19.98 -2.21 13.72
C SER A 157 -19.91 -2.73 15.15
N GLY A 158 -18.91 -2.28 15.92
CA GLY A 158 -18.81 -2.58 17.35
C GLY A 158 -17.49 -3.23 17.75
N HIS A 159 -17.33 -3.47 19.05
CA HIS A 159 -16.12 -4.03 19.64
C HIS A 159 -16.28 -5.49 20.09
N ASP A 160 -17.31 -6.19 19.60
CA ASP A 160 -17.65 -7.55 20.03
C ASP A 160 -16.57 -8.58 19.64
N ASP A 161 -16.57 -9.71 20.34
CA ASP A 161 -15.63 -10.83 20.14
C ASP A 161 -15.84 -11.60 18.82
N ALA A 162 -16.73 -11.12 17.94
CA ALA A 162 -17.09 -11.75 16.66
C ALA A 162 -16.00 -11.62 15.57
N MET A 163 -14.76 -11.28 15.94
CA MET A 163 -13.66 -11.23 14.99
C MET A 163 -13.28 -12.66 14.57
N PRO A 164 -13.09 -12.91 13.26
CA PRO A 164 -12.58 -14.19 12.79
C PRO A 164 -11.26 -14.54 13.46
N THR A 165 -11.07 -15.81 13.80
CA THR A 165 -9.84 -16.29 14.44
C THR A 165 -8.73 -16.59 13.44
N PHE A 166 -9.07 -16.79 12.16
CA PHE A 166 -8.13 -17.09 11.08
C PHE A 166 -8.40 -16.21 9.85
N ALA A 167 -7.31 -15.74 9.24
CA ALA A 167 -7.30 -15.08 7.95
C ALA A 167 -7.15 -16.12 6.83
N ALA A 168 -7.98 -16.03 5.80
CA ALA A 168 -7.90 -16.86 4.61
C ALA A 168 -6.97 -16.25 3.55
N GLY A 169 -6.03 -17.07 3.08
CA GLY A 169 -5.25 -16.82 1.87
C GLY A 169 -6.00 -17.19 0.60
N VAL A 170 -5.49 -16.71 -0.53
CA VAL A 170 -6.01 -17.03 -1.88
C VAL A 170 -5.61 -18.44 -2.31
N GLY A 171 -4.45 -18.91 -1.83
CA GLY A 171 -3.90 -20.22 -2.12
C GLY A 171 -4.51 -21.37 -1.35
N GLY A 172 -5.48 -21.10 -0.46
CA GLY A 172 -6.08 -22.06 0.46
C GLY A 172 -5.34 -22.19 1.79
N ALA A 173 -4.25 -21.43 2.00
CA ALA A 173 -3.66 -21.33 3.32
C ALA A 173 -4.55 -20.52 4.26
N SER A 174 -4.39 -20.73 5.55
CA SER A 174 -4.97 -19.87 6.59
C SER A 174 -3.97 -19.67 7.72
N LEU A 175 -3.96 -18.49 8.33
CA LEU A 175 -3.16 -18.19 9.51
C LEU A 175 -4.04 -17.64 10.62
N PRO A 176 -3.83 -18.07 11.88
CA PRO A 176 -4.52 -17.48 13.02
C PRO A 176 -4.09 -16.02 13.19
N VAL A 177 -5.04 -15.18 13.61
CA VAL A 177 -4.85 -13.73 13.71
C VAL A 177 -4.85 -13.28 15.16
N LEU A 178 -3.80 -12.58 15.58
CA LEU A 178 -3.77 -11.84 16.83
C LEU A 178 -4.26 -10.42 16.56
N TRP A 179 -5.40 -10.09 17.13
CA TRP A 179 -6.05 -8.80 16.94
C TRP A 179 -5.46 -7.72 17.86
N THR A 180 -5.09 -6.59 17.26
CA THR A 180 -4.71 -5.37 17.98
C THR A 180 -5.90 -4.40 18.05
N ASP A 181 -5.84 -3.42 18.96
CA ASP A 181 -6.94 -2.47 19.20
C ASP A 181 -6.42 -1.03 19.10
N SER A 182 -6.94 -0.27 18.13
CA SER A 182 -6.45 1.07 17.85
C SER A 182 -6.80 2.07 18.95
N ILE A 183 -7.89 1.84 19.68
CA ILE A 183 -8.34 2.73 20.74
C ILE A 183 -7.49 2.53 22.00
N PHE A 184 -7.12 1.29 22.32
CA PHE A 184 -6.24 1.01 23.46
C PHE A 184 -4.87 1.67 23.31
N PHE A 185 -4.18 1.51 22.17
CA PHE A 185 -2.87 2.14 22.03
C PHE A 185 -2.96 3.67 22.08
N GLN A 186 -4.00 4.27 21.49
CA GLN A 186 -4.20 5.73 21.52
C GLN A 186 -4.44 6.23 22.94
N LYS A 187 -5.23 5.49 23.73
CA LYS A 187 -5.46 5.82 25.14
C LYS A 187 -4.19 5.66 25.97
N MET A 188 -3.37 4.65 25.70
CA MET A 188 -2.10 4.48 26.41
C MET A 188 -1.14 5.63 26.09
N GLN A 189 -1.04 6.05 24.81
CA GLN A 189 -0.25 7.23 24.43
C GLN A 189 -0.72 8.48 25.17
N ARG A 190 -2.02 8.79 25.11
CA ARG A 190 -2.61 9.93 25.82
C ARG A 190 -2.36 9.87 27.33
N TYR A 191 -2.45 8.68 27.93
CA TYR A 191 -2.15 8.53 29.36
C TYR A 191 -0.66 8.77 29.65
N ALA A 192 0.24 8.16 28.88
CA ALA A 192 1.68 8.31 29.06
C ALA A 192 2.11 9.77 28.87
N HIS A 193 1.60 10.43 27.82
CA HIS A 193 1.86 11.85 27.52
C HIS A 193 1.23 12.79 28.56
N GLY A 194 0.19 12.36 29.27
CA GLY A 194 -0.48 13.14 30.32
C GLY A 194 -1.75 13.87 29.87
N ASP A 195 -2.26 13.56 28.68
CA ASP A 195 -3.50 14.11 28.12
C ASP A 195 -4.76 13.56 28.81
N ILE A 196 -4.66 12.37 29.44
CA ILE A 196 -5.74 11.77 30.24
C ILE A 196 -5.21 11.23 31.57
N GLY A 197 -6.09 11.18 32.58
CA GLY A 197 -5.77 10.64 33.89
C GLY A 197 -5.79 9.11 33.95
N LEU A 198 -5.24 8.55 35.03
CA LEU A 198 -5.27 7.10 35.29
C LEU A 198 -6.71 6.58 35.36
N SER A 199 -7.62 7.32 36.03
CA SER A 199 -9.04 6.96 36.16
C SER A 199 -9.74 6.83 34.80
N ASP A 200 -9.41 7.69 33.84
CA ASP A 200 -10.00 7.66 32.49
C ASP A 200 -9.55 6.41 31.72
N TYR A 201 -8.27 6.06 31.85
CA TYR A 201 -7.72 4.84 31.25
C TYR A 201 -8.35 3.60 31.89
N LEU A 202 -8.33 3.49 33.22
CA LEU A 202 -8.86 2.34 33.97
C LEU A 202 -10.37 2.17 33.76
N GLY A 203 -11.11 3.27 33.64
CA GLY A 203 -12.54 3.24 33.30
C GLY A 203 -12.80 2.61 31.93
N TYR A 204 -11.98 2.93 30.92
CA TYR A 204 -12.07 2.29 29.61
C TYR A 204 -11.64 0.82 29.65
N PHE A 205 -10.50 0.53 30.28
CA PHE A 205 -10.00 -0.84 30.47
C PHE A 205 -11.06 -1.73 31.13
N SER A 206 -11.65 -1.30 32.24
CA SER A 206 -12.64 -2.09 32.99
C SER A 206 -13.89 -2.41 32.15
N ARG A 207 -14.36 -1.46 31.34
CA ARG A 207 -15.49 -1.70 30.41
C ARG A 207 -15.13 -2.74 29.35
N ARG A 208 -13.94 -2.65 28.76
CA ARG A 208 -13.50 -3.58 27.73
C ARG A 208 -13.24 -4.97 28.30
N ALA A 209 -12.54 -5.06 29.43
CA ALA A 209 -12.32 -6.29 30.19
C ALA A 209 -13.61 -7.01 30.59
N ALA A 210 -14.67 -6.28 30.93
CA ALA A 210 -15.97 -6.87 31.24
C ALA A 210 -16.73 -7.39 30.00
N ALA A 211 -16.37 -6.90 28.80
CA ALA A 211 -17.07 -7.20 27.56
C ALA A 211 -16.44 -8.34 26.74
N THR A 212 -15.28 -8.86 27.15
CA THR A 212 -14.55 -9.89 26.40
C THR A 212 -13.86 -10.88 27.32
N SER A 213 -13.78 -12.13 26.88
CA SER A 213 -12.93 -13.15 27.51
C SER A 213 -11.56 -13.27 26.81
N LYS A 214 -11.38 -12.58 25.69
CA LYS A 214 -10.18 -12.63 24.87
C LYS A 214 -9.09 -11.71 25.45
N PRO A 215 -7.80 -12.02 25.18
CA PRO A 215 -6.71 -11.13 25.55
C PRO A 215 -6.86 -9.72 24.96
N LEU A 216 -6.67 -8.71 25.80
CA LEU A 216 -6.68 -7.30 25.41
C LEU A 216 -5.30 -6.85 24.92
N ALA A 217 -5.26 -6.27 23.72
CA ALA A 217 -4.09 -5.61 23.16
C ALA A 217 -3.95 -4.19 23.73
N LEU A 218 -3.25 -4.02 24.85
CA LEU A 218 -3.18 -2.72 25.52
C LEU A 218 -2.28 -1.72 24.78
N TYR A 219 -1.34 -2.24 23.98
CA TYR A 219 -0.51 -1.45 23.09
C TYR A 219 -0.09 -2.26 21.87
N CYS A 220 -0.17 -1.65 20.69
CA CYS A 220 0.44 -2.15 19.45
C CYS A 220 0.79 -0.97 18.53
N ASN A 221 1.92 -0.32 18.81
CA ASN A 221 2.37 0.84 18.04
C ASN A 221 3.86 1.13 18.26
N ASP A 222 4.33 2.18 17.60
CA ASP A 222 5.71 2.69 17.63
C ASP A 222 6.19 2.91 19.07
N ALA A 223 7.45 2.56 19.35
CA ALA A 223 8.10 2.82 20.64
C ALA A 223 8.73 4.21 20.69
N GLU A 224 9.03 4.80 19.53
CA GLU A 224 9.76 6.06 19.31
C GLU A 224 8.94 7.31 19.66
N VAL A 225 7.84 7.14 20.39
CA VAL A 225 6.91 8.20 20.79
C VAL A 225 6.85 8.39 22.31
N PHE A 226 7.68 7.66 23.06
CA PHE A 226 7.75 7.73 24.53
C PHE A 226 9.11 8.26 24.98
N ASP A 227 9.10 9.31 25.80
CA ASP A 227 10.26 10.11 26.24
C ASP A 227 11.13 10.64 25.10
N TYR A 228 10.57 10.62 23.90
CA TYR A 228 11.15 11.10 22.66
C TYR A 228 10.03 11.59 21.74
N ARG A 229 10.36 12.53 20.86
CA ARG A 229 9.47 13.06 19.84
C ARG A 229 10.18 13.07 18.49
N PRO A 230 9.67 12.34 17.49
CA PRO A 230 10.27 12.31 16.16
C PRO A 230 10.23 13.64 15.40
N GLY A 231 9.55 14.66 15.92
CA GLY A 231 9.48 15.99 15.31
C GLY A 231 8.65 15.99 14.03
N ARG A 232 7.68 15.08 13.91
CA ARG A 232 6.91 14.90 12.68
C ARG A 232 5.86 16.00 12.50
N PHE A 233 5.27 16.46 13.60
CA PHE A 233 4.21 17.45 13.61
C PHE A 233 4.52 18.55 14.62
N ARG A 234 3.98 19.75 14.40
CA ARG A 234 4.10 20.85 15.37
C ARG A 234 3.26 20.58 16.62
N GLU A 235 2.24 19.74 16.48
CA GLU A 235 1.22 19.42 17.47
C GLU A 235 1.56 18.18 18.31
N GLU A 236 2.80 17.67 18.25
CA GLU A 236 3.23 16.58 19.13
C GLU A 236 3.13 16.99 20.61
N SER A 237 2.54 16.13 21.46
CA SER A 237 2.39 16.43 22.89
C SER A 237 3.76 16.66 23.53
N PRO A 238 3.91 17.65 24.44
CA PRO A 238 5.16 17.82 25.19
C PRO A 238 5.58 16.53 25.89
N ILE A 239 6.89 16.33 26.04
CA ILE A 239 7.40 15.19 26.81
C ILE A 239 6.98 15.36 28.27
N ASN A 240 6.36 14.32 28.84
CA ASN A 240 5.90 14.38 30.22
C ASN A 240 7.07 14.42 31.20
N GLY A 241 7.14 15.45 32.04
CA GLY A 241 8.22 15.63 33.02
C GLY A 241 8.30 14.53 34.09
N ALA A 242 7.26 13.70 34.24
CA ALA A 242 7.26 12.55 35.14
C ALA A 242 7.89 11.28 34.54
N GLY A 243 8.29 11.29 33.26
CA GLY A 243 8.78 10.11 32.54
C GLY A 243 7.64 9.26 31.97
N GLU A 244 7.54 9.18 30.65
CA GLU A 244 6.47 8.48 29.95
C GLU A 244 6.59 6.95 30.12
N TRP A 245 7.82 6.42 30.13
CA TRP A 245 8.06 5.01 30.43
C TRP A 245 7.73 4.64 31.87
N ASP A 246 8.01 5.51 32.84
CA ASP A 246 7.68 5.29 34.25
C ASP A 246 6.17 5.29 34.49
N ARG A 247 5.43 6.15 33.76
CA ARG A 247 3.96 6.12 33.75
C ARG A 247 3.44 4.81 33.17
N ILE A 248 4.00 4.32 32.06
CA ILE A 248 3.62 3.02 31.47
C ILE A 248 3.88 1.89 32.47
N ALA A 249 5.04 1.87 33.13
CA ALA A 249 5.38 0.88 34.14
C ALA A 249 4.37 0.88 35.30
N SER A 250 4.06 2.08 35.82
CA SER A 250 3.09 2.26 36.91
C SER A 250 1.69 1.79 36.52
N LEU A 251 1.24 2.12 35.30
CA LEU A 251 -0.04 1.63 34.77
C LEU A 251 -0.08 0.11 34.70
N CYS A 252 1.00 -0.51 34.21
CA CYS A 252 1.07 -1.97 34.10
C CYS A 252 1.01 -2.66 35.47
N GLN A 253 1.68 -2.09 36.49
CA GLN A 253 1.61 -2.57 37.86
C GLN A 253 0.19 -2.44 38.44
N VAL A 254 -0.44 -1.27 38.30
CA VAL A 254 -1.84 -1.07 38.75
C VAL A 254 -2.79 -2.07 38.11
N LEU A 255 -2.65 -2.33 36.81
CA LEU A 255 -3.47 -3.32 36.11
C LEU A 255 -3.23 -4.75 36.64
N ALA A 256 -2.00 -5.10 37.01
CA ALA A 256 -1.69 -6.40 37.59
C ALA A 256 -2.24 -6.52 39.02
N ASP A 257 -1.94 -5.55 39.88
CA ASP A 257 -2.18 -5.62 41.31
C ASP A 257 -3.65 -5.36 41.68
N GLU A 258 -4.27 -4.35 41.07
CA GLU A 258 -5.64 -3.93 41.40
C GLU A 258 -6.70 -4.61 40.52
N HIS A 259 -6.35 -4.96 39.28
CA HIS A 259 -7.29 -5.57 38.33
C HIS A 259 -7.00 -7.06 38.06
N GLY A 260 -5.95 -7.64 38.64
CA GLY A 260 -5.59 -9.05 38.46
C GLY A 260 -5.18 -9.39 37.03
N THR A 261 -4.69 -8.42 36.25
CA THR A 261 -4.33 -8.61 34.84
C THR A 261 -3.16 -9.58 34.70
N ARG A 262 -3.30 -10.56 33.80
CA ARG A 262 -2.23 -11.50 33.49
C ARG A 262 -1.57 -11.16 32.16
N TRP A 263 -0.28 -10.83 32.23
CA TRP A 263 0.53 -10.50 31.06
C TRP A 263 0.94 -11.73 30.28
N SER A 264 0.81 -11.65 28.96
CA SER A 264 1.10 -12.73 28.03
C SER A 264 1.99 -12.23 26.90
N THR A 265 2.83 -13.10 26.35
CA THR A 265 3.51 -12.81 25.08
C THR A 265 2.48 -12.82 23.92
N PRO A 266 2.78 -12.21 22.77
CA PRO A 266 1.94 -12.30 21.57
C PRO A 266 1.49 -13.72 21.20
N SER A 267 2.39 -14.72 21.18
CA SER A 267 2.00 -16.12 20.90
C SER A 267 1.07 -16.70 21.97
N GLN A 268 1.26 -16.36 23.24
CA GLN A 268 0.37 -16.78 24.33
C GLN A 268 -1.01 -16.14 24.21
N ALA A 269 -1.06 -14.86 23.81
CA ALA A 269 -2.30 -14.15 23.52
C ALA A 269 -3.02 -14.76 22.30
N LEU A 270 -2.29 -15.07 21.22
CA LEU A 270 -2.84 -15.71 20.02
C LEU A 270 -3.44 -17.08 20.35
N ALA A 271 -2.74 -17.91 21.12
CA ALA A 271 -3.25 -19.21 21.53
C ALA A 271 -4.56 -19.10 22.33
N ALA A 272 -4.66 -18.10 23.21
CA ALA A 272 -5.89 -17.82 23.96
C ALA A 272 -7.01 -17.23 23.09
N TRP A 273 -6.69 -16.62 21.95
CA TRP A 273 -7.67 -16.19 20.96
C TRP A 273 -8.30 -17.37 20.20
N VAL A 274 -7.57 -18.47 20.01
CA VAL A 274 -7.93 -19.57 19.07
C VAL A 274 -8.56 -20.82 19.72
N THR A 275 -8.49 -21.01 21.05
CA THR A 275 -9.03 -22.19 21.80
C THR A 275 -10.47 -22.62 21.41
N ASP A 276 -10.94 -23.88 21.40
CA ASP A 276 -10.37 -25.25 21.41
C ASP A 276 -11.21 -26.17 20.46
N GLY A 277 -12.07 -25.56 19.61
CA GLY A 277 -13.11 -26.24 18.80
C GLY A 277 -13.04 -25.98 17.30
N GLY A 278 -11.90 -25.46 16.82
CA GLY A 278 -11.75 -24.96 15.45
C GLY A 278 -12.13 -23.48 15.36
N GLY A 279 -11.34 -22.72 14.61
CA GLY A 279 -11.54 -21.28 14.46
C GLY A 279 -12.32 -20.92 13.19
N GLU A 280 -13.06 -19.81 13.25
CA GLU A 280 -13.65 -19.19 12.07
C GLU A 280 -12.54 -18.68 11.14
N VAL A 281 -12.53 -19.19 9.92
CA VAL A 281 -11.66 -18.77 8.81
C VAL A 281 -12.46 -17.81 7.94
N ALA A 282 -11.95 -16.60 7.73
CA ALA A 282 -12.63 -15.59 6.92
C ALA A 282 -11.68 -14.89 5.94
N VAL A 283 -12.24 -14.46 4.81
CA VAL A 283 -11.61 -13.45 3.95
C VAL A 283 -11.84 -12.09 4.60
N LEU A 284 -10.74 -11.38 4.89
CA LEU A 284 -10.77 -10.13 5.66
C LEU A 284 -10.79 -8.88 4.78
N THR A 285 -11.14 -9.02 3.51
CA THR A 285 -11.13 -7.98 2.48
C THR A 285 -12.45 -7.97 1.74
N SER A 286 -12.80 -6.82 1.17
CA SER A 286 -13.97 -6.65 0.31
C SER A 286 -13.61 -5.89 -0.96
N ALA A 287 -14.52 -5.83 -1.93
CA ALA A 287 -14.32 -5.02 -3.12
C ALA A 287 -14.14 -3.52 -2.79
N VAL A 288 -14.84 -3.03 -1.76
CA VAL A 288 -14.74 -1.64 -1.28
C VAL A 288 -13.43 -1.39 -0.54
N GLN A 289 -12.95 -2.37 0.23
CA GLN A 289 -11.70 -2.31 0.99
C GLN A 289 -10.79 -3.51 0.66
N PRO A 290 -10.14 -3.51 -0.51
CA PRO A 290 -9.31 -4.64 -0.96
C PRO A 290 -7.99 -4.72 -0.20
N VAL A 291 -7.52 -3.59 0.35
CA VAL A 291 -6.33 -3.52 1.21
C VAL A 291 -6.63 -2.65 2.44
N PRO A 292 -7.22 -3.22 3.51
CA PRO A 292 -7.38 -2.54 4.79
C PRO A 292 -6.02 -2.15 5.36
N VAL A 293 -5.93 -0.96 5.97
CA VAL A 293 -4.70 -0.42 6.59
C VAL A 293 -5.01 0.09 8.00
N LYS A 294 -4.00 0.36 8.85
CA LYS A 294 -4.19 0.92 10.21
C LYS A 294 -4.90 2.29 10.19
N LYS A 295 -5.61 2.62 11.28
CA LYS A 295 -6.24 3.91 11.66
C LYS A 295 -7.67 4.10 11.12
N GLN A 296 -8.07 5.33 10.77
CA GLN A 296 -9.42 5.68 10.32
C GLN A 296 -9.60 5.36 8.82
N ALA A 297 -10.84 5.20 8.34
CA ALA A 297 -11.16 4.89 6.93
C ALA A 297 -10.55 5.85 5.88
N LYS A 298 -10.06 7.02 6.29
CA LYS A 298 -9.31 7.96 5.44
C LYS A 298 -7.90 7.48 5.08
N TYR A 299 -7.36 6.45 5.70
CA TYR A 299 -6.05 5.92 5.34
C TYR A 299 -6.24 4.76 4.36
N ASN A 300 -5.47 4.76 3.29
CA ASN A 300 -5.42 3.67 2.32
C ASN A 300 -4.01 3.60 1.70
N VAL A 301 -3.79 2.61 0.84
CA VAL A 301 -2.47 2.37 0.24
C VAL A 301 -1.96 3.48 -0.70
N SER A 302 -2.84 4.38 -1.19
CA SER A 302 -2.43 5.55 -2.00
C SER A 302 -1.40 6.41 -1.27
N ARG A 303 -1.43 6.39 0.08
CA ARG A 303 -0.47 7.06 0.93
C ARG A 303 0.98 6.71 0.58
N TRP A 304 1.28 5.44 0.29
CA TRP A 304 2.64 5.01 -0.07
C TRP A 304 2.83 4.78 -1.57
N ALA A 305 1.75 4.80 -2.34
CA ALA A 305 1.80 4.63 -3.78
C ALA A 305 2.13 5.94 -4.49
N VAL A 306 1.52 7.06 -4.07
CA VAL A 306 1.51 8.33 -4.85
C VAL A 306 1.54 9.62 -4.02
N SER A 307 1.46 9.58 -2.68
CA SER A 307 1.19 10.79 -1.87
C SER A 307 2.41 11.51 -1.31
N GLY A 308 3.55 10.82 -1.18
CA GLY A 308 4.81 11.37 -0.72
C GLY A 308 5.48 12.29 -1.74
N ARG A 309 6.78 12.55 -1.54
CA ARG A 309 7.52 13.57 -2.31
C ARG A 309 7.50 13.31 -3.81
N ASP A 310 7.94 12.12 -4.21
CA ASP A 310 7.88 11.61 -5.57
C ASP A 310 7.77 10.07 -5.57
N ASP A 311 6.75 9.58 -4.87
CA ASP A 311 6.51 8.14 -4.70
C ASP A 311 6.28 7.44 -6.04
N LEU A 312 5.65 8.12 -7.00
CA LEU A 312 5.44 7.59 -8.34
C LEU A 312 6.78 7.30 -9.01
N TRP A 313 7.73 8.24 -8.98
CA TRP A 313 9.07 8.04 -9.51
C TRP A 313 9.77 6.89 -8.78
N LEU A 314 9.76 6.90 -7.44
CA LEU A 314 10.46 5.90 -6.65
C LEU A 314 9.91 4.48 -6.89
N ASN A 315 8.60 4.31 -6.84
CA ASN A 315 7.93 3.03 -7.10
C ASN A 315 8.14 2.57 -8.55
N THR A 316 8.13 3.48 -9.53
CA THR A 316 8.43 3.16 -10.93
C THR A 316 9.85 2.63 -11.09
N PHE A 317 10.84 3.29 -10.48
CA PHE A 317 12.23 2.83 -10.55
C PHE A 317 12.45 1.51 -9.84
N CYS A 318 11.88 1.32 -8.65
CA CYS A 318 11.96 0.05 -7.94
C CYS A 318 11.34 -1.09 -8.78
N GLN A 319 10.22 -0.83 -9.48
CA GLN A 319 9.59 -1.80 -10.37
C GLN A 319 10.46 -2.14 -11.59
N ARG A 320 11.17 -1.15 -12.17
CA ARG A 320 12.10 -1.37 -13.28
C ARG A 320 13.31 -2.19 -12.84
N ILE A 321 13.90 -1.85 -11.69
CA ILE A 321 14.97 -2.62 -11.06
C ILE A 321 14.53 -4.05 -10.82
N TYR A 322 13.35 -4.26 -10.24
CA TYR A 322 12.76 -5.59 -10.04
C TYR A 322 12.68 -6.38 -11.35
N ARG A 323 12.08 -5.82 -12.41
CA ARG A 323 11.95 -6.48 -13.71
C ARG A 323 13.32 -6.85 -14.31
N GLN A 324 14.32 -5.99 -14.14
CA GLN A 324 15.68 -6.25 -14.60
C GLN A 324 16.37 -7.35 -13.78
N LEU A 325 16.21 -7.36 -12.46
CA LEU A 325 16.76 -8.43 -11.62
C LEU A 325 16.20 -9.79 -12.01
N VAL A 326 14.89 -9.90 -12.20
CA VAL A 326 14.21 -11.15 -12.59
C VAL A 326 14.65 -11.65 -13.96
N SER A 327 15.00 -10.76 -14.89
CA SER A 327 15.43 -11.12 -16.24
C SER A 327 16.94 -11.26 -16.41
N SER A 328 17.72 -11.02 -15.35
CA SER A 328 19.18 -11.04 -15.38
C SER A 328 19.77 -12.22 -14.62
N ASN A 329 21.08 -12.44 -14.78
CA ASN A 329 21.83 -13.44 -14.01
C ASN A 329 21.87 -13.13 -12.49
N GLN A 330 21.38 -11.96 -12.06
CA GLN A 330 21.35 -11.53 -10.65
C GLN A 330 20.09 -11.97 -9.90
N GLN A 331 19.18 -12.73 -10.53
CA GLN A 331 17.90 -13.11 -9.91
C GLN A 331 18.04 -13.84 -8.55
N ASN A 332 19.18 -14.46 -8.29
CA ASN A 332 19.43 -15.26 -7.08
C ASN A 332 20.42 -14.60 -6.10
N ASP A 333 20.94 -13.41 -6.40
CA ASP A 333 21.91 -12.72 -5.55
C ASP A 333 21.21 -11.97 -4.40
N PRO A 334 21.34 -12.42 -3.14
CA PRO A 334 20.68 -11.78 -2.00
C PRO A 334 21.05 -10.31 -1.82
N ALA A 335 22.25 -9.88 -2.24
CA ALA A 335 22.71 -8.50 -2.06
C ALA A 335 21.88 -7.50 -2.88
N TYR A 336 21.55 -7.86 -4.14
CA TYR A 336 20.68 -7.03 -4.98
C TYR A 336 19.26 -6.96 -4.42
N TRP A 337 18.71 -8.08 -3.96
CA TRP A 337 17.36 -8.12 -3.38
C TRP A 337 17.27 -7.38 -2.05
N GLN A 338 18.29 -7.46 -1.20
CA GLN A 338 18.36 -6.70 0.06
C GLN A 338 18.34 -5.20 -0.19
N ARG A 339 19.12 -4.73 -1.17
CA ARG A 339 19.09 -3.32 -1.62
C ARG A 339 17.73 -2.93 -2.18
N LEU A 340 17.12 -3.74 -3.04
CA LEU A 340 15.78 -3.47 -3.57
C LEU A 340 14.73 -3.39 -2.46
N CYS A 341 14.75 -4.33 -1.50
CA CYS A 341 13.85 -4.31 -0.35
C CYS A 341 14.02 -3.01 0.47
N ALA A 342 15.26 -2.58 0.71
CA ALA A 342 15.54 -1.32 1.41
C ALA A 342 15.00 -0.11 0.62
N LEU A 343 15.18 -0.07 -0.70
CA LEU A 343 14.62 0.99 -1.56
C LEU A 343 13.08 1.00 -1.59
N TRP A 344 12.43 -0.13 -1.27
CA TRP A 344 10.98 -0.23 -1.15
C TRP A 344 10.42 0.03 0.26
N ALA A 345 11.25 0.46 1.22
CA ALA A 345 10.79 0.81 2.56
C ALA A 345 9.69 1.89 2.53
N SER A 346 8.64 1.71 3.33
CA SER A 346 7.49 2.61 3.41
C SER A 346 7.88 4.02 3.86
N ASP A 347 8.93 4.15 4.67
CA ASP A 347 9.40 5.43 5.20
C ASP A 347 9.87 6.40 4.12
N PHE A 348 10.40 5.89 3.01
CA PHE A 348 10.77 6.73 1.85
C PHE A 348 9.57 7.30 1.11
N ARG A 349 8.36 6.78 1.37
CA ARG A 349 7.09 7.23 0.77
C ARG A 349 6.24 8.08 1.73
N THR A 350 6.84 8.60 2.78
CA THR A 350 6.17 9.47 3.75
C THR A 350 6.91 10.79 3.92
N HIS A 351 6.84 11.43 5.09
CA HIS A 351 7.45 12.74 5.36
C HIS A 351 8.96 12.61 5.53
N LEU A 352 9.65 12.35 4.42
CA LEU A 352 11.09 12.18 4.38
C LEU A 352 11.79 13.55 4.34
N THR A 353 12.90 13.67 5.06
CA THR A 353 13.72 14.88 5.04
C THR A 353 14.42 15.03 3.68
N ALA A 354 14.89 16.25 3.37
CA ALA A 354 15.56 16.51 2.10
C ALA A 354 16.86 15.70 1.95
N ALA A 355 17.63 15.56 3.03
CA ALA A 355 18.88 14.81 3.02
C ALA A 355 18.64 13.32 2.71
N ARG A 356 17.72 12.69 3.45
CA ARG A 356 17.36 11.28 3.25
C ARG A 356 16.73 11.03 1.87
N TRP A 357 15.99 11.99 1.32
CA TRP A 357 15.47 11.90 -0.04
C TRP A 357 16.58 11.86 -1.08
N GLU A 358 17.58 12.74 -0.98
CA GLU A 358 18.70 12.75 -1.92
C GLU A 358 19.52 11.45 -1.81
N GLU A 359 19.72 10.93 -0.61
CA GLU A 359 20.37 9.62 -0.39
C GLU A 359 19.59 8.48 -1.08
N ALA A 360 18.28 8.39 -0.84
CA ALA A 360 17.42 7.40 -1.47
C ALA A 360 17.43 7.53 -3.01
N ARG A 361 17.33 8.75 -3.55
CA ARG A 361 17.40 9.00 -5.00
C ARG A 361 18.73 8.53 -5.58
N ASN A 362 19.84 8.85 -4.93
CA ASN A 362 21.17 8.45 -5.39
C ASN A 362 21.34 6.93 -5.33
N ALA A 363 20.82 6.26 -4.29
CA ALA A 363 20.87 4.80 -4.17
C ALA A 363 20.06 4.10 -5.28
N VAL A 364 18.88 4.62 -5.62
CA VAL A 364 18.07 4.14 -6.76
C VAL A 364 18.82 4.30 -8.07
N LEU A 365 19.36 5.49 -8.35
CA LEU A 365 20.07 5.77 -9.60
C LEU A 365 21.35 4.96 -9.74
N ALA A 366 22.10 4.76 -8.65
CA ALA A 366 23.27 3.90 -8.63
C ALA A 366 22.91 2.45 -8.96
N MET A 367 21.86 1.91 -8.32
CA MET A 367 21.39 0.55 -8.58
C MET A 367 20.87 0.39 -10.01
N ALA A 368 20.15 1.39 -10.54
CA ALA A 368 19.69 1.40 -11.92
C ALA A 368 20.87 1.39 -12.90
N ALA A 369 21.91 2.20 -12.65
CA ALA A 369 23.11 2.25 -13.48
C ALA A 369 23.88 0.93 -13.48
N GLU A 370 24.06 0.29 -12.31
CA GLU A 370 24.68 -1.04 -12.19
C GLU A 370 23.94 -2.11 -13.02
N LEU A 371 22.62 -1.98 -13.12
CA LEU A 371 21.76 -2.89 -13.88
C LEU A 371 21.53 -2.43 -15.33
N ALA A 372 22.28 -1.43 -15.81
CA ALA A 372 22.17 -0.85 -17.15
C ALA A 372 20.75 -0.35 -17.51
N LEU A 373 19.99 0.09 -16.50
CA LEU A 373 18.68 0.72 -16.70
C LEU A 373 18.84 2.22 -16.96
N PRO A 374 18.11 2.80 -17.94
CA PRO A 374 18.17 4.23 -18.19
C PRO A 374 17.67 5.03 -16.99
N GLY A 375 18.41 6.07 -16.62
CA GLY A 375 18.15 6.93 -15.45
C GLY A 375 16.93 7.85 -15.58
N GLY A 376 16.27 7.87 -16.74
CA GLY A 376 15.03 8.60 -16.98
C GLY A 376 14.07 7.81 -17.87
N TYR A 377 12.82 8.30 -17.95
CA TYR A 377 11.91 7.96 -19.05
C TYR A 377 12.32 8.87 -20.21
N GLU A 378 13.36 8.49 -20.97
CA GLU A 378 13.60 9.18 -22.24
C GLU A 378 12.40 8.87 -23.12
N ALA A 379 11.48 9.83 -23.21
CA ALA A 379 10.52 9.83 -24.29
C ALA A 379 11.36 9.86 -25.55
N VAL A 380 11.46 8.73 -26.22
CA VAL A 380 11.95 8.70 -27.59
C VAL A 380 10.95 9.56 -28.35
N GLU A 381 11.30 10.83 -28.58
CA GLU A 381 10.70 11.59 -29.65
C GLU A 381 11.13 10.86 -30.91
N SER A 382 10.38 9.81 -31.27
CA SER A 382 10.52 9.21 -32.58
C SER A 382 10.06 10.29 -33.55
N ALA A 383 11.01 11.02 -34.10
CA ALA A 383 10.76 11.72 -35.35
C ALA A 383 10.33 10.64 -36.33
N GLU A 384 9.13 10.77 -36.87
CA GLU A 384 8.99 10.91 -38.32
C GLU A 384 7.57 11.29 -38.75
N PRO A 385 7.39 12.47 -39.36
CA PRO A 385 6.26 12.83 -40.22
C PRO A 385 6.63 12.65 -41.72
N PRO A 386 5.71 12.81 -42.70
CA PRO A 386 4.25 12.79 -42.63
C PRO A 386 3.61 11.65 -43.46
N ALA A 387 2.44 11.16 -43.01
CA ALA A 387 1.41 10.59 -43.89
C ALA A 387 0.03 11.14 -43.48
N ARG A 388 -0.76 11.57 -44.47
CA ARG A 388 -2.05 12.27 -44.28
C ARG A 388 -3.24 11.31 -44.49
N CYS A 389 -4.40 11.72 -43.96
CA CYS A 389 -5.67 11.03 -44.18
C CYS A 389 -5.93 10.84 -45.70
N GLY A 390 -6.03 9.58 -46.14
CA GLY A 390 -6.19 9.20 -47.56
C GLY A 390 -5.08 8.30 -48.13
N GLU A 391 -3.99 8.07 -47.39
CA GLU A 391 -2.96 7.09 -47.76
C GLU A 391 -3.37 5.67 -47.35
N SER A 392 -3.03 4.67 -48.17
CA SER A 392 -3.34 3.26 -47.89
C SER A 392 -2.36 2.70 -46.86
N PHE A 393 -2.87 2.20 -45.72
CA PHE A 393 -2.09 1.52 -44.69
C PHE A 393 -2.34 0.00 -44.78
N PRO A 394 -1.39 -0.80 -45.29
CA PRO A 394 -1.60 -2.24 -45.44
C PRO A 394 -1.96 -2.90 -44.10
N GLY A 395 -3.04 -3.69 -44.09
CA GLY A 395 -3.55 -4.35 -42.87
C GLY A 395 -4.50 -3.52 -42.03
N PHE A 396 -4.75 -2.26 -42.41
CA PHE A 396 -5.66 -1.36 -41.70
C PHE A 396 -6.70 -0.78 -42.65
N ASP A 397 -7.96 -0.84 -42.25
CA ASP A 397 -9.05 -0.14 -42.91
C ASP A 397 -9.38 1.12 -42.12
N VAL A 398 -9.04 2.28 -42.67
CA VAL A 398 -9.16 3.58 -42.00
C VAL A 398 -10.22 4.41 -42.71
N ARG A 399 -11.30 4.73 -42.01
CA ARG A 399 -12.46 5.42 -42.58
C ARG A 399 -12.90 6.57 -41.68
N VAL A 400 -13.23 7.70 -42.27
CA VAL A 400 -13.90 8.80 -41.58
C VAL A 400 -15.36 8.83 -42.04
N ASP A 401 -16.28 9.02 -41.10
CA ASP A 401 -17.70 9.15 -41.41
C ASP A 401 -18.01 10.41 -42.25
N GLN A 402 -19.22 10.50 -42.79
CA GLN A 402 -19.61 11.60 -43.67
C GLN A 402 -19.60 12.96 -42.97
N GLU A 403 -19.82 12.99 -41.65
CA GLU A 403 -19.86 14.21 -40.85
C GLU A 403 -18.48 14.64 -40.30
N GLY A 404 -17.44 13.83 -40.54
CA GLY A 404 -16.09 14.08 -40.04
C GLY A 404 -15.98 14.06 -38.52
N ILE A 405 -16.82 13.27 -37.85
CA ILE A 405 -16.85 13.11 -36.39
C ILE A 405 -16.04 11.88 -36.01
N PHE A 406 -16.40 10.73 -36.58
CA PHE A 406 -15.86 9.44 -36.16
C PHE A 406 -14.82 8.94 -37.15
N LEU A 407 -13.70 8.49 -36.59
CA LEU A 407 -12.62 7.80 -37.30
C LEU A 407 -12.68 6.31 -36.91
N THR A 408 -12.97 5.45 -37.87
CA THR A 408 -12.95 3.99 -37.69
C THR A 408 -11.63 3.42 -38.20
N VAL A 409 -11.02 2.56 -37.41
CA VAL A 409 -9.86 1.74 -37.77
C VAL A 409 -10.19 0.28 -37.53
N GLU A 410 -10.18 -0.53 -38.58
CA GLU A 410 -10.41 -1.97 -38.50
C GLU A 410 -9.15 -2.75 -38.91
N THR A 411 -8.88 -3.82 -38.18
CA THR A 411 -7.90 -4.85 -38.52
C THR A 411 -8.62 -6.20 -38.62
N ALA A 412 -7.88 -7.28 -38.89
CA ALA A 412 -8.46 -8.63 -38.86
C ALA A 412 -8.97 -9.07 -37.47
N ASP A 413 -8.54 -8.39 -36.40
CA ASP A 413 -8.74 -8.82 -35.01
C ASP A 413 -9.40 -7.75 -34.11
N MET A 414 -9.49 -6.49 -34.54
CA MET A 414 -10.16 -5.45 -33.76
C MET A 414 -10.87 -4.40 -34.61
N ARG A 415 -11.85 -3.73 -33.99
CA ARG A 415 -12.54 -2.56 -34.52
C ARG A 415 -12.48 -1.43 -33.50
N LEU A 416 -11.87 -0.32 -33.90
CA LEU A 416 -11.69 0.88 -33.08
C LEU A 416 -12.41 2.06 -33.72
N VAL A 417 -13.21 2.79 -32.94
CA VAL A 417 -13.89 4.03 -33.34
C VAL A 417 -13.42 5.14 -32.41
N LEU A 418 -12.88 6.21 -33.00
CA LEU A 418 -12.33 7.37 -32.31
C LEU A 418 -13.14 8.63 -32.63
N ASN A 419 -13.40 9.46 -31.62
CA ASN A 419 -14.10 10.72 -31.79
C ASN A 419 -13.12 11.88 -32.03
N GLN A 420 -13.04 12.36 -33.27
CA GLN A 420 -12.14 13.45 -33.68
C GLN A 420 -12.56 14.80 -33.09
N ARG A 421 -13.82 14.96 -32.67
CA ARG A 421 -14.30 16.18 -31.99
C ARG A 421 -14.01 16.17 -30.49
N ARG A 422 -13.47 15.08 -29.96
CA ARG A 422 -13.22 14.85 -28.53
C ARG A 422 -11.83 14.23 -28.30
N GLY A 423 -10.79 14.79 -28.93
CA GLY A 423 -9.41 14.42 -28.64
C GLY A 423 -9.02 12.99 -28.96
N LEU A 424 -9.70 12.35 -29.92
CA LEU A 424 -9.60 10.92 -30.17
C LEU A 424 -10.00 10.06 -28.96
N ALA A 425 -10.98 10.51 -28.18
CA ALA A 425 -11.65 9.64 -27.21
C ALA A 425 -12.15 8.38 -27.91
N ILE A 426 -12.01 7.23 -27.25
CA ILE A 426 -12.49 5.94 -27.78
C ILE A 426 -14.01 5.93 -27.63
N ASP A 427 -14.69 5.94 -28.76
CA ASP A 427 -16.14 5.86 -28.84
C ASP A 427 -16.60 4.40 -28.75
N SER A 428 -15.88 3.50 -29.41
CA SER A 428 -16.09 2.05 -29.35
C SER A 428 -14.79 1.30 -29.63
N LEU A 429 -14.52 0.26 -28.85
CA LEU A 429 -13.44 -0.70 -29.05
C LEU A 429 -13.98 -2.12 -28.89
N ALA A 430 -13.80 -2.92 -29.93
CA ALA A 430 -14.27 -4.30 -30.00
C ALA A 430 -13.18 -5.22 -30.53
N PHE A 431 -13.15 -6.45 -30.01
CA PHE A 431 -12.18 -7.48 -30.38
C PHE A 431 -12.88 -8.71 -30.97
N LYS A 432 -12.19 -9.42 -31.86
CA LYS A 432 -12.71 -10.61 -32.56
C LYS A 432 -13.07 -11.76 -31.63
N SER A 433 -12.31 -11.98 -30.55
CA SER A 433 -12.57 -12.96 -29.50
C SER A 433 -13.91 -12.73 -28.80
N HIS A 434 -14.40 -11.49 -28.84
CA HIS A 434 -15.71 -11.09 -28.35
C HIS A 434 -16.71 -10.84 -29.49
N GLN A 435 -16.50 -11.47 -30.65
CA GLN A 435 -17.36 -11.37 -31.83
C GLN A 435 -17.56 -9.93 -32.31
N PHE A 436 -16.56 -9.08 -32.08
CA PHE A 436 -16.63 -7.63 -32.34
C PHE A 436 -17.79 -6.92 -31.61
N SER A 437 -18.25 -7.47 -30.47
CA SER A 437 -19.08 -6.74 -29.53
C SER A 437 -18.23 -5.68 -28.81
N PRO A 438 -18.64 -4.40 -28.79
CA PRO A 438 -17.93 -3.37 -28.05
C PRO A 438 -17.89 -3.65 -26.54
N LEU A 439 -16.71 -3.54 -25.95
CA LEU A 439 -16.51 -3.72 -24.49
C LEU A 439 -16.09 -2.43 -23.79
N ILE A 440 -15.39 -1.56 -24.51
CA ILE A 440 -14.84 -0.31 -24.01
C ILE A 440 -15.28 0.78 -24.99
N GLY A 441 -15.72 1.93 -24.49
CA GLY A 441 -16.20 2.99 -25.37
C GLY A 441 -16.64 4.23 -24.61
N THR A 442 -17.47 5.05 -25.25
CA THR A 442 -18.10 6.20 -24.61
C THR A 442 -19.54 5.86 -24.26
N LEU A 443 -19.95 6.07 -23.00
CA LEU A 443 -21.38 6.11 -22.67
C LEU A 443 -21.86 7.54 -22.88
N HIS A 444 -22.70 7.73 -23.89
CA HIS A 444 -23.21 9.05 -24.24
C HIS A 444 -24.24 9.56 -23.23
N GLN A 445 -24.36 10.88 -23.13
CA GLN A 445 -25.46 11.51 -22.40
C GLN A 445 -26.81 10.91 -22.81
N GLY A 446 -27.62 10.53 -21.82
CA GLY A 446 -28.91 9.88 -22.03
C GLY A 446 -28.87 8.36 -22.04
N TYR A 447 -27.69 7.74 -21.89
CA TYR A 447 -27.58 6.29 -21.67
C TYR A 447 -28.27 5.86 -20.37
N PHE A 448 -28.02 6.58 -19.27
CA PHE A 448 -28.68 6.34 -17.99
C PHE A 448 -29.94 7.19 -17.84
N ASP A 449 -31.02 6.59 -17.35
CA ASP A 449 -32.24 7.30 -16.93
C ASP A 449 -32.06 7.91 -15.53
N SER A 450 -31.03 8.76 -15.38
CA SER A 450 -30.71 9.47 -14.14
C SER A 450 -30.02 10.79 -14.44
N ILE A 451 -30.54 11.88 -13.84
CA ILE A 451 -29.92 13.20 -13.94
C ILE A 451 -28.52 13.24 -13.30
N GLU A 452 -28.28 12.41 -12.28
CA GLU A 452 -26.97 12.31 -11.63
C GLU A 452 -25.91 11.72 -12.56
N LEU A 453 -26.33 10.96 -13.57
CA LEU A 453 -25.49 10.31 -14.57
C LEU A 453 -25.67 10.93 -15.98
N GLY A 454 -26.23 12.14 -16.05
CA GLY A 454 -26.59 12.84 -17.30
C GLY A 454 -25.41 13.48 -18.05
N ALA A 455 -24.26 12.81 -18.11
CA ALA A 455 -23.04 13.26 -18.77
C ALA A 455 -22.48 12.21 -19.74
N ASP A 456 -21.55 12.62 -20.63
CA ASP A 456 -20.76 11.67 -21.42
C ASP A 456 -19.62 11.08 -20.58
N TYR A 457 -19.41 9.76 -20.67
CA TYR A 457 -18.32 9.04 -20.02
C TYR A 457 -17.27 8.60 -21.05
N TYR A 458 -16.41 9.54 -21.43
CA TYR A 458 -15.37 9.32 -22.44
C TYR A 458 -14.28 8.35 -22.00
N THR A 459 -13.81 7.51 -22.92
CA THR A 459 -12.64 6.64 -22.75
C THR A 459 -11.38 7.26 -23.34
N GLY A 460 -10.24 7.08 -22.68
CA GLY A 460 -8.90 7.44 -23.15
C GLY A 460 -8.60 8.93 -23.08
N GLY A 461 -9.35 9.68 -22.27
CA GLY A 461 -9.18 11.12 -22.08
C GLY A 461 -8.17 11.51 -21.00
N VAL A 462 -7.87 12.80 -20.97
CA VAL A 462 -7.06 13.48 -19.96
C VAL A 462 -7.91 14.53 -19.25
N VAL A 463 -7.84 14.55 -17.92
CA VAL A 463 -8.45 15.60 -17.10
C VAL A 463 -7.42 16.12 -16.12
N VAL A 464 -7.08 17.40 -16.25
CA VAL A 464 -6.24 18.13 -15.29
C VAL A 464 -7.09 19.15 -14.58
N GLU A 465 -7.26 18.99 -13.27
CA GLU A 465 -8.00 19.95 -12.44
C GLU A 465 -6.99 20.88 -11.74
N LEU A 466 -7.02 22.16 -12.10
CA LEU A 466 -6.11 23.18 -11.59
C LEU A 466 -6.80 23.91 -10.42
N ILE A 467 -6.59 23.39 -9.20
CA ILE A 467 -7.33 23.85 -8.01
C ILE A 467 -7.10 25.34 -7.75
N LYS A 468 -5.87 25.83 -7.92
CA LYS A 468 -5.53 27.25 -7.71
C LYS A 468 -6.17 28.19 -8.73
N GLU A 469 -6.47 27.69 -9.93
CA GLU A 469 -6.99 28.48 -11.04
C GLU A 469 -8.51 28.32 -11.21
N HIS A 470 -9.14 27.45 -10.40
CA HIS A 470 -10.55 27.07 -10.54
C HIS A 470 -10.92 26.65 -11.97
N HIS A 471 -9.97 25.99 -12.65
CA HIS A 471 -10.07 25.65 -14.06
C HIS A 471 -9.78 24.17 -14.29
N ARG A 472 -10.34 23.61 -15.36
CA ARG A 472 -10.11 22.23 -15.80
C ARG A 472 -9.60 22.26 -17.24
N VAL A 473 -8.46 21.64 -17.46
CA VAL A 473 -7.93 21.38 -18.80
C VAL A 473 -8.26 19.93 -19.17
N THR A 474 -8.81 19.72 -20.35
CA THR A 474 -9.08 18.37 -20.89
C THR A 474 -8.53 18.27 -22.29
N ASP A 475 -8.40 17.06 -22.80
CA ASP A 475 -8.08 16.82 -24.20
C ASP A 475 -9.31 16.65 -25.10
N LEU A 476 -10.53 16.93 -24.60
CA LEU A 476 -11.81 16.69 -25.29
C LEU A 476 -12.16 17.76 -26.35
N GLU A 477 -11.16 18.32 -27.01
CA GLU A 477 -11.32 19.29 -28.09
C GLU A 477 -11.24 18.63 -29.47
N ARG A 478 -11.65 19.36 -30.52
CA ARG A 478 -11.52 18.86 -31.88
C ARG A 478 -10.05 18.82 -32.28
N VAL A 479 -9.64 17.69 -32.84
CA VAL A 479 -8.26 17.46 -33.33
C VAL A 479 -8.26 16.98 -34.77
N VAL A 480 -7.14 17.20 -35.45
CA VAL A 480 -6.85 16.61 -36.76
C VAL A 480 -5.77 15.55 -36.55
N PRO A 481 -6.09 14.25 -36.64
CA PRO A 481 -5.12 13.19 -36.39
C PRO A 481 -4.02 13.16 -37.45
N ILE A 482 -2.81 12.82 -37.00
CA ILE A 482 -1.64 12.53 -37.84
C ILE A 482 -1.43 11.01 -37.82
N PHE A 483 -1.19 10.41 -38.98
CA PHE A 483 -1.02 8.96 -39.13
C PHE A 483 0.41 8.65 -39.56
N PHE A 484 0.98 7.56 -39.05
CA PHE A 484 2.24 6.99 -39.54
C PHE A 484 2.39 5.55 -39.06
N LEU A 485 3.24 4.76 -39.74
CA LEU A 485 3.60 3.41 -39.30
C LEU A 485 4.85 3.47 -38.41
N ARG A 486 4.78 2.80 -37.25
CA ARG A 486 5.94 2.60 -36.36
C ARG A 486 6.09 1.11 -36.10
N GLN A 487 7.16 0.51 -36.62
CA GLN A 487 7.43 -0.94 -36.49
C GLN A 487 6.24 -1.82 -36.94
N GLY A 488 5.52 -1.40 -37.99
CA GLY A 488 4.35 -2.13 -38.52
C GLY A 488 3.01 -1.87 -37.82
N ALA A 489 3.01 -1.13 -36.70
CA ALA A 489 1.78 -0.65 -36.07
C ALA A 489 1.37 0.72 -36.62
N LEU A 490 0.06 0.93 -36.80
CA LEU A 490 -0.50 2.24 -37.13
C LEU A 490 -0.52 3.12 -35.89
N VAL A 491 0.13 4.28 -35.97
CA VAL A 491 0.10 5.30 -34.92
C VAL A 491 -0.82 6.42 -35.34
N ILE A 492 -1.79 6.73 -34.48
CA ILE A 492 -2.74 7.84 -34.63
C ILE A 492 -2.40 8.86 -33.55
N ARG A 493 -1.79 9.97 -33.97
CA ARG A 493 -1.30 11.01 -33.07
C ARG A 493 -2.21 12.24 -33.10
N SER A 494 -2.51 12.78 -31.93
CA SER A 494 -3.06 14.13 -31.77
C SER A 494 -2.18 14.98 -30.87
N VAL A 495 -2.09 16.26 -31.19
CA VAL A 495 -1.41 17.27 -30.37
C VAL A 495 -2.44 18.36 -30.07
N LEU A 496 -2.71 18.57 -28.79
CA LEU A 496 -3.54 19.67 -28.32
C LEU A 496 -2.66 20.71 -27.62
N GLU A 497 -2.73 21.94 -28.10
CA GLU A 497 -2.07 23.08 -27.46
C GLU A 497 -2.94 23.58 -26.31
N THR A 498 -2.37 23.75 -25.11
CA THR A 498 -3.07 24.31 -23.95
C THR A 498 -2.24 25.46 -23.36
N SER A 499 -2.85 26.25 -22.47
CA SER A 499 -2.14 27.34 -21.76
C SER A 499 -0.97 26.87 -20.89
N HIS A 500 -0.90 25.57 -20.55
CA HIS A 500 0.06 25.01 -19.60
C HIS A 500 1.09 24.08 -20.24
N GLY A 501 1.03 23.91 -21.56
CA GLY A 501 1.86 23.00 -22.33
C GLY A 501 1.02 22.15 -23.29
N ARG A 502 1.67 21.26 -24.03
CA ARG A 502 0.97 20.41 -25.01
C ARG A 502 0.46 19.14 -24.35
N ILE A 503 -0.67 18.62 -24.82
CA ILE A 503 -1.10 17.25 -24.57
C ILE A 503 -0.89 16.48 -25.87
N VAL A 504 0.07 15.54 -25.86
CA VAL A 504 0.37 14.68 -27.01
C VAL A 504 -0.19 13.30 -26.71
N LYS A 505 -1.19 12.87 -27.49
CA LYS A 505 -1.76 11.52 -27.40
C LYS A 505 -1.38 10.72 -28.64
N GLU A 506 -0.90 9.50 -28.43
CA GLU A 506 -0.70 8.51 -29.48
C GLU A 506 -1.53 7.27 -29.18
N ILE A 507 -2.33 6.84 -30.15
CA ILE A 507 -3.01 5.55 -30.12
C ILE A 507 -2.27 4.65 -31.12
N VAL A 508 -1.68 3.57 -30.62
CA VAL A 508 -0.87 2.63 -31.41
C VAL A 508 -1.69 1.36 -31.61
N VAL A 509 -2.02 1.07 -32.85
CA VAL A 509 -2.83 -0.08 -33.27
C VAL A 509 -1.93 -1.06 -34.04
N PRO A 510 -1.67 -2.26 -33.52
CA PRO A 510 -0.93 -3.29 -34.24
C PRO A 510 -1.76 -3.83 -35.42
N ALA A 511 -1.10 -4.31 -36.48
CA ALA A 511 -1.79 -4.93 -37.62
C ALA A 511 -2.44 -6.28 -37.25
N GLU A 512 -1.89 -6.96 -36.24
CA GLU A 512 -2.34 -8.27 -35.74
C GLU A 512 -2.49 -8.25 -34.22
N GLY A 513 -3.47 -9.01 -33.72
CA GLY A 513 -3.73 -9.17 -32.29
C GLY A 513 -4.77 -8.21 -31.74
N GLU A 514 -5.17 -8.46 -30.49
CA GLU A 514 -6.33 -7.83 -29.82
C GLU A 514 -5.89 -6.86 -28.73
N HIS A 515 -5.06 -5.88 -29.08
CA HIS A 515 -4.56 -4.89 -28.14
C HIS A 515 -4.27 -3.56 -28.82
N LEU A 516 -4.23 -2.48 -28.05
CA LEU A 516 -3.72 -1.19 -28.48
C LEU A 516 -2.96 -0.53 -27.33
N THR A 517 -2.14 0.46 -27.65
CA THR A 517 -1.46 1.28 -26.64
C THR A 517 -1.94 2.72 -26.74
N ILE A 518 -2.21 3.36 -25.61
CA ILE A 518 -2.48 4.80 -25.52
C ILE A 518 -1.32 5.44 -24.76
N ASP A 519 -0.49 6.20 -25.47
CA ASP A 519 0.58 6.98 -24.87
C ASP A 519 0.13 8.43 -24.73
N THR A 520 0.09 8.94 -23.49
CA THR A 520 -0.16 10.36 -23.22
C THR A 520 1.10 11.01 -22.68
N ARG A 521 1.54 12.09 -23.33
CA ARG A 521 2.68 12.90 -22.91
C ARG A 521 2.24 14.33 -22.67
N LEU A 522 2.79 14.92 -21.61
CA LEU A 522 2.53 16.30 -21.17
C LEU A 522 3.83 17.12 -21.28
N PRO A 523 4.43 17.29 -22.48
CA PRO A 523 5.68 18.05 -22.61
C PRO A 523 5.47 19.51 -22.20
N GLN A 524 6.48 20.07 -21.54
CA GLN A 524 6.51 21.46 -21.05
C GLN A 524 5.51 21.77 -19.93
N TRP A 525 4.77 20.77 -19.45
CA TRP A 525 3.97 20.92 -18.25
C TRP A 525 4.86 20.97 -17.01
N SER A 526 4.51 21.87 -16.09
CA SER A 526 4.96 21.79 -14.70
C SER A 526 3.97 20.96 -13.88
N ARG A 527 4.42 20.34 -12.80
CA ARG A 527 3.54 19.60 -11.89
C ARG A 527 2.46 20.55 -11.34
N PRO A 528 1.18 20.37 -11.68
CA PRO A 528 0.15 21.30 -11.26
C PRO A 528 -0.18 21.12 -9.78
N CYS A 529 -0.68 22.19 -9.15
CA CYS A 529 -1.35 22.07 -7.86
C CYS A 529 -2.80 21.64 -8.09
N GLY A 530 -3.03 20.33 -8.10
CA GLY A 530 -4.35 19.76 -8.37
C GLY A 530 -4.30 18.28 -8.73
N SER A 531 -5.26 17.81 -9.52
CA SER A 531 -5.37 16.41 -9.93
C SER A 531 -5.03 16.24 -11.41
N VAL A 532 -4.39 15.12 -11.75
CA VAL A 532 -4.14 14.70 -13.14
C VAL A 532 -4.69 13.29 -13.28
N ARG A 533 -5.75 13.12 -14.08
CA ARG A 533 -6.36 11.84 -14.40
C ARG A 533 -6.08 11.52 -15.86
N LEU A 534 -5.49 10.36 -16.11
CA LEU A 534 -5.04 9.92 -17.44
C LEU A 534 -5.67 8.57 -17.76
N GLY A 535 -6.11 8.39 -19.01
CA GLY A 535 -6.44 7.05 -19.53
C GLY A 535 -7.66 6.41 -18.88
N THR A 536 -8.66 7.19 -18.48
CA THR A 536 -9.94 6.66 -17.99
C THR A 536 -10.51 5.66 -18.99
N LEU A 537 -10.91 4.48 -18.54
CA LEU A 537 -11.59 3.48 -19.37
C LEU A 537 -13.03 3.33 -18.89
N THR A 538 -13.98 3.48 -19.81
CA THR A 538 -15.40 3.22 -19.57
C THR A 538 -15.76 1.88 -20.20
N PHE A 539 -16.21 0.95 -19.38
CA PHE A 539 -16.72 -0.34 -19.81
C PHE A 539 -18.20 -0.22 -20.22
N LEU A 540 -18.55 -0.79 -21.37
CA LEU A 540 -19.91 -0.73 -21.92
C LEU A 540 -20.75 -1.88 -21.35
N PRO A 541 -21.84 -1.61 -20.61
CA PRO A 541 -22.60 -2.64 -19.88
C PRO A 541 -23.11 -3.78 -20.78
N ASP A 542 -23.60 -3.47 -21.98
CA ASP A 542 -24.11 -4.47 -22.95
C ASP A 542 -23.05 -5.49 -23.39
N GLY A 543 -21.76 -5.14 -23.24
CA GLY A 543 -20.63 -6.03 -23.53
C GLY A 543 -20.36 -7.08 -22.45
N PHE A 544 -20.99 -6.98 -21.28
CA PHE A 544 -20.79 -7.89 -20.15
C PHE A 544 -22.08 -8.65 -19.86
N SER A 545 -21.99 -9.97 -19.64
CA SER A 545 -23.13 -10.76 -19.19
C SER A 545 -23.54 -10.34 -17.77
N ASP A 546 -24.84 -10.25 -17.49
CA ASP A 546 -25.42 -9.89 -16.18
C ASP A 546 -24.95 -10.76 -15.00
N GLU A 547 -24.31 -11.90 -15.25
CA GLU A 547 -23.79 -12.80 -14.22
C GLU A 547 -22.46 -12.29 -13.63
N ARG A 548 -22.56 -11.25 -12.80
CA ARG A 548 -21.58 -10.77 -11.80
C ARG A 548 -20.23 -10.33 -12.35
N LEU A 549 -20.07 -9.02 -12.50
CA LEU A 549 -18.77 -8.38 -12.72
C LEU A 549 -17.80 -8.69 -11.58
N LYS A 550 -16.57 -9.08 -11.94
CA LYS A 550 -15.49 -9.39 -11.00
C LYS A 550 -14.25 -8.58 -11.33
N MET A 551 -13.55 -8.14 -10.28
CA MET A 551 -12.24 -7.52 -10.37
C MET A 551 -11.19 -8.49 -9.83
N ALA A 552 -10.09 -8.68 -10.56
CA ALA A 552 -8.96 -9.48 -10.10
C ALA A 552 -7.69 -8.64 -10.00
N THR A 553 -6.97 -8.72 -8.89
CA THR A 553 -5.71 -7.99 -8.66
C THR A 553 -4.69 -8.84 -7.88
N LYS A 554 -3.39 -8.55 -8.03
CA LYS A 554 -2.32 -9.19 -7.24
C LYS A 554 -1.79 -8.20 -6.20
N ASN A 555 -2.30 -8.31 -4.98
CA ASN A 555 -1.93 -7.43 -3.86
C ASN A 555 -0.78 -8.05 -3.05
N GLY A 556 0.41 -8.15 -3.65
CA GLY A 556 1.62 -8.64 -2.98
C GLY A 556 1.80 -10.16 -2.90
N GLY A 557 0.72 -10.93 -3.05
CA GLY A 557 0.76 -12.39 -3.18
C GLY A 557 1.03 -12.90 -4.60
N GLU A 558 1.28 -14.20 -4.73
CA GLU A 558 1.56 -14.85 -6.02
C GLU A 558 0.31 -14.92 -6.91
N ARG A 559 -0.83 -15.26 -6.29
CA ARG A 559 -2.13 -15.47 -6.93
C ARG A 559 -2.96 -14.18 -6.93
N ALA A 560 -3.88 -14.07 -7.88
CA ALA A 560 -4.80 -12.95 -7.95
C ALA A 560 -5.96 -13.11 -6.95
N GLU A 561 -6.22 -12.07 -6.17
CA GLU A 561 -7.43 -11.90 -5.37
C GLU A 561 -8.59 -11.52 -6.29
N VAL A 562 -9.75 -12.14 -6.10
CA VAL A 562 -10.93 -11.91 -6.93
C VAL A 562 -12.05 -11.34 -6.07
N PHE A 563 -12.56 -10.18 -6.47
CA PHE A 563 -13.61 -9.44 -5.79
C PHE A 563 -14.85 -9.40 -6.68
N GLU A 564 -16.00 -9.81 -6.14
CA GLU A 564 -17.28 -9.62 -6.82
C GLU A 564 -17.77 -8.17 -6.59
N LEU A 565 -18.08 -7.45 -7.68
CA LEU A 565 -18.57 -6.08 -7.62
C LEU A 565 -20.10 -6.11 -7.45
N ARG A 566 -20.56 -6.38 -6.23
CA ARG A 566 -21.99 -6.48 -5.89
C ARG A 566 -22.63 -5.15 -5.47
N GLU A 567 -21.80 -4.17 -5.13
CA GLU A 567 -22.19 -2.84 -4.69
C GLU A 567 -21.33 -1.79 -5.40
N PRO A 568 -21.76 -0.51 -5.46
CA PRO A 568 -20.95 0.55 -6.03
C PRO A 568 -19.60 0.67 -5.31
N VAL A 569 -18.50 0.54 -6.05
CA VAL A 569 -17.14 0.71 -5.54
C VAL A 569 -16.53 1.97 -6.13
N ASN A 570 -16.05 2.86 -5.28
CA ASN A 570 -15.38 4.08 -5.70
C ASN A 570 -14.02 4.26 -5.00
N HIS A 571 -12.97 3.73 -5.63
CA HIS A 571 -11.59 3.91 -5.18
C HIS A 571 -10.98 5.28 -5.56
N LEU A 572 -11.71 6.12 -6.31
CA LEU A 572 -11.26 7.46 -6.70
C LEU A 572 -11.66 8.53 -5.68
N GLN A 573 -12.49 8.19 -4.69
CA GLN A 573 -12.83 9.12 -3.63
C GLN A 573 -11.57 9.50 -2.87
N PRO A 574 -11.26 10.80 -2.78
CA PRO A 574 -10.07 11.22 -2.08
C PRO A 574 -10.22 10.87 -0.61
N ALA A 575 -9.17 10.28 -0.04
CA ALA A 575 -9.06 10.00 1.39
C ALA A 575 -9.31 11.25 2.26
N SER A 576 -8.93 12.43 1.75
CA SER A 576 -9.25 13.73 2.35
C SER A 576 -9.17 14.85 1.31
N THR A 577 -9.53 16.09 1.67
CA THR A 577 -9.38 17.26 0.77
C THR A 577 -7.94 17.54 0.33
N LEU A 578 -6.94 16.96 1.02
CA LEU A 578 -5.52 17.16 0.75
C LEU A 578 -4.81 15.92 0.18
N VAL A 579 -5.47 14.77 0.17
CA VAL A 579 -4.89 13.49 -0.23
C VAL A 579 -5.90 12.75 -1.08
N SER A 580 -5.57 12.61 -2.37
CA SER A 580 -6.32 11.81 -3.34
C SER A 580 -6.09 10.32 -3.14
#